data_AF-A0A317YNI0-F1
#
_entry.id   AF-A0A317YNI0-F1
#
_cell.length_a   1.000
_cell.length_b   1.000
_cell.length_c   1.000
_cell.angle_alpha   90.00
_cell.angle_beta   90.00
_cell.angle_gamma   90.00
#
_symmetry.space_group_name_H-M   'P 1'
#
loop_
_entity.id
_entity.type
_entity.pdbx_description
1 polymer ?
#
loop_
_entity_poly.entity_id
_entity_poly.type
_entity_poly.pdbx_seq_one_letter_code
_entity_poly.pdbx_strand_id
1 'polypeptide(L)'
;SLIIDHVILEYVNQDLSEYGISLIFVEDVIESLPEHVDTIIDIKSRTEGELITKEKELVQLKFTPENIDNVDKEYIARRLANLIHVEHLKNAIPDSITFLEMYNVKEVDQLDVVNRWKQNETYKTMAVPLGVR
;
A
#
# COMPACT_ATOMS: atom_id res chain seq x y z
N SER A 1 -7.81 3.87 -9.23
CA SER A 1 -7.71 2.56 -8.56
C SER A 1 -7.03 2.80 -7.23
N LEU A 2 -7.60 2.34 -6.11
CA LEU A 2 -7.12 2.68 -4.75
C LEU A 2 -5.80 2.00 -4.36
N ILE A 3 -5.31 1.07 -5.19
CA ILE A 3 -4.12 0.27 -4.90
C ILE A 3 -2.99 0.55 -5.90
N ILE A 4 -3.30 1.10 -7.07
CA ILE A 4 -2.29 1.55 -8.04
C ILE A 4 -1.52 2.68 -7.36
N ASP A 5 -0.20 2.49 -7.21
CA ASP A 5 0.75 3.34 -6.46
C ASP A 5 0.81 3.14 -4.93
N HIS A 6 0.13 2.12 -4.38
CA HIS A 6 0.25 1.80 -2.96
C HIS A 6 1.42 0.84 -2.68
N VAL A 7 2.21 1.12 -1.63
CA VAL A 7 3.40 0.32 -1.22
C VAL A 7 3.07 -1.17 -1.01
N ILE A 8 1.82 -1.47 -0.66
CA ILE A 8 1.34 -2.86 -0.51
C ILE A 8 1.55 -3.69 -1.78
N LEU A 9 1.57 -3.08 -2.98
CA LEU A 9 1.78 -3.79 -4.24
C LEU A 9 3.13 -4.51 -4.29
N GLU A 10 4.17 -3.99 -3.63
CA GLU A 10 5.48 -4.65 -3.56
C GLU A 10 5.40 -6.01 -2.86
N TYR A 11 4.41 -6.17 -1.97
CA TYR A 11 4.17 -7.38 -1.19
C TYR A 11 3.15 -8.33 -1.82
N VAL A 12 2.37 -7.87 -2.81
CA VAL A 12 1.33 -8.69 -3.47
C VAL A 12 1.93 -9.92 -4.15
N ASN A 13 3.18 -9.85 -4.60
CA ASN A 13 3.87 -10.97 -5.25
C ASN A 13 4.72 -11.83 -4.30
N GLN A 14 4.68 -11.55 -2.99
CA GLN A 14 5.47 -12.25 -1.99
C GLN A 14 4.59 -13.19 -1.18
N ASP A 15 5.20 -14.25 -0.65
CA ASP A 15 4.55 -15.08 0.36
C ASP A 15 4.57 -14.34 1.71
N LEU A 16 3.39 -13.91 2.16
CA LEU A 16 3.18 -13.19 3.41
C LEU A 16 2.64 -14.09 4.53
N SER A 17 2.65 -15.42 4.33
CA SER A 17 2.12 -16.39 5.29
C SER A 17 2.81 -16.30 6.65
N GLU A 18 4.11 -15.98 6.68
CA GLU A 18 4.88 -15.78 7.93
C GLU A 18 4.34 -14.62 8.78
N TYR A 19 3.70 -13.64 8.16
CA TYR A 19 3.09 -12.48 8.83
C TYR A 19 1.61 -12.71 9.18
N GLY A 20 1.07 -13.90 8.89
CA GLY A 20 -0.35 -14.21 9.08
C GLY A 20 -1.26 -13.45 8.13
N ILE A 21 -0.74 -12.97 6.99
CA ILE A 21 -1.50 -12.26 5.97
C ILE A 21 -1.87 -13.25 4.87
N SER A 22 -3.13 -13.24 4.45
CA SER A 22 -3.60 -14.02 3.30
C SER A 22 -4.09 -13.08 2.20
N LEU A 23 -3.64 -13.36 0.97
CA LEU A 23 -4.06 -12.64 -0.23
C LEU A 23 -5.09 -13.48 -0.99
N ILE A 24 -6.16 -12.84 -1.45
CA ILE A 24 -7.19 -13.47 -2.28
C ILE A 24 -7.17 -12.80 -3.63
N PHE A 25 -6.85 -13.58 -4.66
CA PHE A 25 -6.85 -13.14 -6.05
C PHE A 25 -8.11 -13.62 -6.74
N VAL A 26 -8.66 -12.80 -7.63
CA VAL A 26 -9.83 -13.13 -8.44
C VAL A 26 -9.47 -12.81 -9.87
N GLU A 27 -9.34 -13.85 -10.69
CA GLU A 27 -8.97 -13.76 -12.10
C GLU A 27 -9.96 -14.59 -12.92
N ASP A 28 -10.18 -14.22 -14.18
CA ASP A 28 -11.05 -14.94 -15.10
C ASP A 28 -10.40 -16.25 -15.61
N VAL A 29 -9.08 -16.33 -15.56
CA VAL A 29 -8.26 -17.41 -16.13
C VAL A 29 -7.21 -17.84 -15.11
N ILE A 30 -7.09 -19.16 -14.88
CA ILE A 30 -6.19 -19.71 -13.86
C ILE A 30 -4.73 -19.37 -14.15
N GLU A 31 -4.35 -19.34 -15.43
CA GLU A 31 -2.99 -18.99 -15.89
C GLU A 31 -2.61 -17.53 -15.60
N SER A 32 -3.57 -16.67 -15.25
CA SER A 32 -3.32 -15.29 -14.84
C SER A 32 -3.05 -15.15 -13.34
N LEU A 33 -3.25 -16.21 -12.55
CA LEU A 33 -2.95 -16.21 -11.13
C LEU A 33 -1.44 -16.11 -10.88
N PRO A 34 -1.01 -15.39 -9.83
CA PRO A 34 0.40 -15.36 -9.43
C PRO A 34 0.96 -16.75 -9.11
N GLU A 35 2.27 -16.94 -9.33
CA GLU A 35 2.94 -18.24 -9.12
C GLU A 35 2.91 -18.72 -7.65
N HIS A 36 2.83 -17.80 -6.69
CA HIS A 36 2.85 -18.11 -5.26
C HIS A 36 1.46 -18.46 -4.69
N VAL A 37 0.45 -18.70 -5.53
CA VAL A 37 -0.89 -19.08 -5.07
C VAL A 37 -0.90 -20.56 -4.65
N ASP A 38 -1.19 -20.78 -3.36
CA ASP A 38 -1.17 -22.13 -2.78
C ASP A 38 -2.51 -22.87 -2.89
N THR A 39 -3.62 -22.14 -2.95
CA THR A 39 -4.98 -22.70 -2.99
C THR A 39 -5.74 -22.11 -4.17
N ILE A 40 -6.22 -22.97 -5.06
CA ILE A 40 -6.91 -22.57 -6.30
C ILE A 40 -8.34 -23.10 -6.25
N ILE A 41 -9.29 -22.17 -6.37
CA ILE A 41 -10.72 -22.44 -6.42
C ILE A 41 -11.23 -21.91 -7.76
N ASP A 42 -11.82 -22.80 -8.57
CA ASP A 42 -12.46 -22.47 -9.83
C ASP A 42 -13.99 -22.40 -9.64
N ILE A 43 -14.60 -21.27 -9.97
CA ILE A 43 -16.04 -21.06 -9.89
C ILE A 43 -16.61 -21.01 -11.30
N LYS A 44 -17.19 -22.14 -11.74
CA LYS A 44 -17.77 -22.30 -13.08
C LYS A 44 -19.15 -21.68 -13.20
N SER A 45 -19.94 -21.74 -12.14
CA SER A 45 -21.29 -21.15 -12.11
C SER A 45 -21.75 -20.87 -10.67
N ARG A 46 -22.96 -20.33 -10.51
CA ARG A 46 -23.59 -20.11 -9.19
C ARG A 46 -23.82 -21.42 -8.41
N THR A 47 -23.79 -22.57 -9.08
CA THR A 47 -24.09 -23.88 -8.47
C THR A 47 -22.93 -24.87 -8.59
N GLU A 48 -21.88 -24.53 -9.33
CA GLU A 48 -20.76 -25.41 -9.61
C GLU A 48 -19.43 -24.68 -9.34
N GLY A 49 -18.69 -25.20 -8.36
CA GLY A 49 -17.32 -24.83 -8.06
C GLY A 49 -16.44 -26.06 -7.90
N GLU A 50 -15.14 -25.87 -8.04
CA GLU A 50 -14.14 -26.92 -7.91
C GLU A 50 -12.91 -26.39 -7.16
N LEU A 51 -12.57 -27.04 -6.05
CA LEU A 51 -11.32 -26.82 -5.35
C LEU A 51 -10.26 -27.66 -6.06
N ILE A 52 -9.45 -27.01 -6.89
CA ILE A 52 -8.44 -27.66 -7.71
C ILE A 52 -7.26 -28.07 -6.82
N THR A 53 -6.70 -27.09 -6.11
CA THR A 53 -5.52 -27.24 -5.26
C THR A 53 -5.80 -26.65 -3.90
N LYS A 54 -5.37 -27.33 -2.83
CA LYS A 54 -5.40 -26.84 -1.45
C LYS A 54 -4.02 -26.97 -0.86
N GLU A 55 -3.43 -25.87 -0.39
CA GLU A 55 -2.11 -25.88 0.26
C GLU A 55 -1.04 -26.61 -0.58
N LYS A 56 -0.99 -26.33 -1.89
CA LYS A 56 -0.12 -26.98 -2.89
C LYS A 56 -0.42 -28.46 -3.19
N GLU A 57 -1.40 -29.06 -2.52
CA GLU A 57 -1.85 -30.42 -2.81
C GLU A 57 -3.04 -30.42 -3.78
N LEU A 58 -2.97 -31.25 -4.83
CA LEU A 58 -4.06 -31.41 -5.77
C LEU A 58 -5.23 -32.19 -5.12
N VAL A 59 -6.42 -31.60 -5.07
CA VAL A 59 -7.60 -32.17 -4.40
C VAL A 59 -8.74 -32.50 -5.38
N GLN A 60 -9.03 -31.61 -6.34
CA GLN A 60 -10.12 -31.76 -7.31
C GLN A 60 -11.49 -32.05 -6.68
N LEU A 61 -11.84 -31.30 -5.63
CA LEU A 61 -13.11 -31.46 -4.93
C LEU A 61 -14.18 -30.55 -5.53
N LYS A 62 -15.23 -31.14 -6.08
CA LYS A 62 -16.41 -30.39 -6.54
C LYS A 62 -17.28 -29.97 -5.37
N PHE A 63 -17.78 -28.75 -5.40
CA PHE A 63 -18.70 -28.20 -4.41
C PHE A 63 -19.74 -27.29 -5.04
N THR A 64 -20.80 -27.00 -4.30
CA THR A 64 -21.83 -26.03 -4.68
C THR A 64 -21.55 -24.73 -3.92
N PRO A 65 -21.28 -23.61 -4.61
CA PRO A 65 -21.07 -22.32 -3.95
C PRO A 65 -22.31 -21.90 -3.15
N GLU A 66 -22.08 -21.32 -1.97
CA GLU A 66 -23.15 -20.82 -1.11
C GLU A 66 -23.81 -19.59 -1.73
N ASN A 67 -25.13 -19.51 -1.66
CA ASN A 67 -25.87 -18.34 -2.17
C ASN A 67 -26.00 -17.25 -1.08
N ILE A 68 -25.49 -16.06 -1.39
CA ILE A 68 -25.50 -14.90 -0.50
C ILE A 68 -26.73 -13.98 -0.67
N ASP A 69 -27.74 -14.37 -1.47
CA ASP A 69 -28.92 -13.54 -1.76
C ASP A 69 -29.72 -13.14 -0.50
N ASN A 70 -29.65 -13.92 0.57
CA ASN A 70 -30.29 -13.62 1.85
C ASN A 70 -29.47 -12.70 2.77
N VAL A 71 -28.29 -12.25 2.35
CA VAL A 71 -27.41 -11.41 3.16
C VAL A 71 -27.58 -9.94 2.76
N ASP A 72 -27.82 -9.10 3.75
CA ASP A 72 -27.87 -7.65 3.59
C ASP A 72 -26.47 -7.07 3.36
N LYS A 73 -26.09 -6.97 2.07
CA LYS A 73 -24.79 -6.42 1.63
C LYS A 73 -24.62 -4.97 2.08
N GLU A 74 -25.69 -4.20 2.13
CA GLU A 74 -25.66 -2.78 2.52
C GLU A 74 -25.36 -2.62 4.00
N TYR A 75 -26.00 -3.44 4.84
CA TYR A 75 -25.70 -3.52 6.27
C TYR A 75 -24.23 -3.88 6.53
N ILE A 76 -23.69 -4.89 5.83
CA ILE A 76 -22.28 -5.29 5.97
C ILE A 76 -21.34 -4.16 5.51
N ALA A 77 -21.59 -3.57 4.34
CA ALA A 77 -20.75 -2.49 3.82
C ALA A 77 -20.70 -1.29 4.78
N ARG A 78 -21.84 -0.88 5.35
CA ARG A 78 -21.89 0.19 6.37
C ARG A 78 -21.12 -0.16 7.64
N ARG A 79 -21.18 -1.42 8.08
CA ARG A 79 -20.43 -1.89 9.25
C ARG A 79 -18.93 -1.93 9.02
N LEU A 80 -18.49 -2.16 7.78
CA LEU A 80 -17.07 -2.15 7.40
C LEU A 80 -16.54 -0.75 7.06
N ALA A 81 -17.42 0.22 6.79
CA ALA A 81 -17.04 1.58 6.40
C ALA A 81 -16.29 2.38 7.49
N ASN A 82 -16.27 1.89 8.74
CA ASN A 82 -15.45 2.48 9.80
C ASN A 82 -13.96 2.08 9.71
N LEU A 83 -13.59 1.17 8.81
CA LEU A 83 -12.20 0.83 8.53
C LEU A 83 -11.61 1.92 7.63
N ILE A 84 -10.80 2.79 8.23
CA ILE A 84 -10.07 3.83 7.51
C ILE A 84 -8.70 3.26 7.14
N HIS A 85 -8.49 3.01 5.84
CA HIS A 85 -7.16 2.69 5.32
C HIS A 85 -6.30 3.95 5.41
N VAL A 86 -5.28 3.93 6.26
CA VAL A 86 -4.34 5.06 6.38
C VAL A 86 -3.22 4.85 5.38
N GLU A 87 -3.32 5.53 4.24
CA GLU A 87 -2.26 5.63 3.25
C GLU A 87 -1.07 6.39 3.87
N HIS A 88 -0.14 5.66 4.48
CA HIS A 88 1.13 6.25 4.88
C HIS A 88 2.02 6.34 3.64
N LEU A 89 1.98 7.48 2.96
CA LEU A 89 3.03 7.91 2.05
C LEU A 89 4.34 8.04 2.84
N LYS A 90 5.11 6.97 2.92
CA LYS A 90 6.45 6.97 3.52
C LYS A 90 7.42 6.27 2.58
N ASN A 91 7.71 6.93 1.46
CA ASN A 91 8.92 6.76 0.65
C ASN A 91 9.05 7.80 -0.47
N ALA A 92 8.18 8.82 -0.55
CA ALA A 92 8.39 9.93 -1.47
C ALA A 92 9.38 10.93 -0.84
N ILE A 93 10.53 11.13 -1.49
CA ILE A 93 11.31 12.34 -1.30
C ILE A 93 10.36 13.51 -1.60
N PRO A 94 10.20 14.49 -0.70
CA PRO A 94 9.27 15.58 -0.95
C PRO A 94 9.69 16.33 -2.22
N ASP A 95 8.73 16.58 -3.12
CA ASP A 95 8.98 17.30 -4.39
C ASP A 95 9.55 18.71 -4.17
N SER A 96 9.35 19.27 -2.96
CA SER A 96 9.93 20.53 -2.53
C SER A 96 10.11 20.57 -1.02
N ILE A 97 11.11 21.34 -0.58
CA ILE A 97 11.35 21.68 0.83
C ILE A 97 11.14 23.17 1.01
N THR A 98 10.56 23.59 2.13
CA THR A 98 10.37 25.00 2.41
C THR A 98 11.69 25.65 2.86
N PHE A 99 11.79 26.98 2.74
CA PHE A 99 12.98 27.73 3.15
C PHE A 99 13.38 27.45 4.61
N LEU A 100 12.44 27.38 5.55
CA LEU A 100 12.77 27.14 6.96
C LEU A 100 13.26 25.70 7.20
N GLU A 101 12.67 24.73 6.51
CA GLU A 101 13.11 23.33 6.54
C GLU A 101 14.53 23.16 5.98
N MET A 102 14.90 23.92 4.94
CA MET A 102 16.28 23.96 4.41
C MET A 102 17.31 24.38 5.47
N TYR A 103 16.90 25.22 6.41
CA TYR A 103 17.73 25.67 7.54
C TYR A 103 17.49 24.86 8.82
N ASN A 104 16.69 23.79 8.74
CA ASN A 104 16.32 22.91 9.85
C ASN A 104 15.72 23.67 11.05
N VAL A 105 14.89 24.68 10.77
CA VAL A 105 14.20 25.51 11.77
C VAL A 105 12.69 25.50 11.52
N LYS A 106 11.90 25.75 12.57
CA LYS A 106 10.43 25.79 12.49
C LYS A 106 9.88 27.21 12.47
N GLU A 107 10.56 28.12 13.17
CA GLU A 107 10.14 29.52 13.31
C GLU A 107 11.22 30.48 12.83
N VAL A 108 10.80 31.67 12.38
CA VAL A 108 11.71 32.70 11.84
C VAL A 108 12.72 33.15 12.89
N ASP A 109 12.33 33.22 14.16
CA ASP A 109 13.22 33.66 15.24
C ASP A 109 14.41 32.70 15.44
N GLN A 110 14.23 31.43 15.10
CA GLN A 110 15.28 30.41 15.15
C GLN A 110 16.31 30.55 14.02
N LEU A 111 16.04 31.40 13.01
CA LEU A 111 17.02 31.70 11.98
C LEU A 111 18.18 32.57 12.50
N ASP A 112 18.05 33.23 13.65
CA ASP A 112 19.08 34.09 14.20
C ASP A 112 19.70 35.05 13.14
N VAL A 113 18.79 35.76 12.45
CA VAL A 113 19.10 36.56 11.26
C VAL A 113 20.23 37.56 11.52
N VAL A 114 20.22 38.19 12.70
CA VAL A 114 21.20 39.21 13.10
C VAL A 114 22.61 38.63 13.17
N ASN A 115 22.79 37.46 13.81
CA ASN A 115 24.10 36.85 13.92
C ASN A 115 24.58 36.30 12.57
N ARG A 116 23.67 35.72 11.77
CA ARG A 116 24.01 35.29 10.41
C ARG A 116 24.45 36.45 9.53
N TRP A 117 23.78 37.60 9.60
CA TRP A 117 24.18 38.79 8.86
C TRP A 117 25.56 39.31 9.24
N LYS A 118 25.91 39.24 10.53
CA LYS A 118 27.23 39.66 11.04
C LYS A 118 28.36 38.70 10.65
N GLN A 119 28.06 37.40 10.57
CA GLN A 119 29.02 36.36 10.23
C GLN A 119 29.14 36.11 8.72
N ASN A 120 28.18 36.61 7.92
CA ASN A 120 28.15 36.35 6.49
C ASN A 120 29.26 37.14 5.77
N GLU A 121 30.31 36.43 5.37
CA GLU A 121 31.38 36.95 4.54
C GLU A 121 31.04 36.75 3.05
N THR A 122 30.08 37.53 2.54
CA THR A 122 29.60 37.42 1.15
C THR A 122 30.70 37.55 0.09
N TYR A 123 31.83 38.18 0.45
CA TYR A 123 33.03 38.28 -0.38
C TYR A 123 33.83 36.97 -0.48
N LYS A 124 33.63 36.01 0.43
CA LYS A 124 34.25 34.66 0.40
C LYS A 124 33.30 33.61 -0.18
N THR A 125 32.01 33.67 0.13
CA THR A 125 31.03 32.69 -0.36
C THR A 125 29.61 33.24 -0.32
N MET A 126 28.82 32.91 -1.34
CA MET A 126 27.36 33.11 -1.37
C MET A 126 26.62 31.77 -1.21
N ALA A 127 27.26 30.76 -0.64
CA ALA A 127 26.68 29.42 -0.53
C ALA A 127 25.45 29.44 0.38
N VAL A 128 24.33 29.00 -0.19
CA VAL A 128 23.10 28.68 0.53
C VAL A 128 22.88 27.16 0.49
N PRO A 129 22.16 26.58 1.46
CA PRO A 129 21.67 25.21 1.32
C PRO A 129 20.85 25.13 0.01
N LEU A 130 21.07 24.10 -0.80
CA LEU A 130 20.32 23.89 -2.06
C LEU A 130 19.59 22.55 -2.07
N GLY A 131 19.17 22.08 -0.90
CA GLY A 131 18.52 20.78 -0.75
C GLY A 131 18.97 20.04 0.51
N VAL A 132 18.26 18.95 0.79
CA VAL A 132 18.66 17.87 1.69
C VAL A 132 19.00 16.65 0.83
N ARG A 133 20.06 15.92 1.20
CA ARG A 133 20.42 14.63 0.59
C ARG A 133 19.66 13.50 1.27
#